data_AF-A0AAV7J290-F1
#
_entry.id   AF-A0AAV7J290-F1
#
_cell.length_a   1.000
_cell.length_b   1.000
_cell.length_c   1.000
_cell.angle_alpha   90.00
_cell.angle_beta   90.00
_cell.angle_gamma   90.00
#
_symmetry.space_group_name_H-M   'P 1'
#
loop_
_entity.id
_entity.type
_entity.pdbx_description
1 polymer ?
#
loop_
_entity_poly.entity_id
_entity_poly.type
_entity_poly.pdbx_seq_one_letter_code
_entity_poly.pdbx_strand_id
1 'polypeptide(L)'
;MFSAGVLPDVFLKRLCQFFHCTILVTSPQGTYANVVTHVVVVVTPSSILCFTLALRMFPTCRVSFSDLKPEARYAVLMDIVPVDDKRYRYAYHRSSWLVAGKADPPAPARLYVHPDSPFTGEQLRKQVVSFEKVKLTNNDMDKHGQVIY
;
A
#
# COMPACT_ATOMS: atom_id res chain seq x y z
N MET A 1 4.87 10.03 15.14
CA MET A 1 3.70 9.73 15.99
C MET A 1 2.47 9.77 15.08
N PHE A 2 1.86 8.61 14.79
CA PHE A 2 0.74 8.53 13.83
C PHE A 2 -0.54 9.07 14.49
N SER A 3 -1.02 10.24 14.04
CA SER A 3 -2.25 10.86 14.56
C SER A 3 -3.48 10.19 13.95
N ALA A 4 -4.45 9.79 14.78
CA ALA A 4 -5.67 9.09 14.35
C ALA A 4 -6.85 10.01 13.99
N GLY A 5 -6.58 11.30 13.74
CA GLY A 5 -7.59 12.38 13.65
C GLY A 5 -8.68 12.24 12.56
N VAL A 6 -8.77 11.12 11.85
CA VAL A 6 -9.75 10.90 10.77
C VAL A 6 -10.41 9.49 10.85
N LEU A 7 -10.15 8.68 11.89
CA LEU A 7 -10.74 7.33 12.01
C LEU A 7 -12.13 7.39 12.66
N PRO A 8 -13.19 6.76 12.08
CA PRO A 8 -14.48 6.68 12.73
C PRO A 8 -14.44 5.84 14.01
N ASP A 9 -15.20 6.25 15.03
CA ASP A 9 -15.23 5.71 16.40
C ASP A 9 -15.48 4.18 16.50
N VAL A 10 -16.13 3.62 15.48
CA VAL A 10 -16.43 2.17 15.40
C VAL A 10 -15.19 1.31 15.16
N PHE A 11 -14.11 1.88 14.61
CA PHE A 11 -12.91 1.14 14.19
C PHE A 11 -11.77 1.20 15.19
N LEU A 12 -11.75 2.25 16.01
CA LEU A 12 -10.74 2.48 17.04
C LEU A 12 -10.88 1.48 18.23
N LYS A 13 -11.91 0.62 18.23
CA LYS A 13 -12.07 -0.54 19.14
C LYS A 13 -11.45 -1.85 18.62
N ARG A 14 -10.98 -1.90 17.37
CA ARG A 14 -10.46 -3.13 16.74
C ARG A 14 -8.92 -3.18 16.78
N LEU A 15 -8.38 -4.40 16.67
CA LEU A 15 -6.95 -4.61 16.46
C LEU A 15 -6.60 -4.26 15.01
N CYS A 16 -5.47 -3.58 14.84
CA CYS A 16 -4.98 -3.07 13.57
C CYS A 16 -3.55 -3.54 13.30
N GLN A 17 -3.16 -3.63 12.04
CA GLN A 17 -1.77 -3.81 11.62
C GLN A 17 -1.38 -2.72 10.61
N PHE A 18 -0.11 -2.30 10.64
CA PHE A 18 0.41 -1.27 9.76
C PHE A 18 1.21 -1.89 8.62
N PHE A 19 0.99 -1.40 7.40
CA PHE A 19 1.72 -1.82 6.21
C PHE A 19 2.31 -0.60 5.49
N HIS A 20 3.48 -0.80 4.87
CA HIS A 20 4.09 0.11 3.91
C HIS A 20 3.69 -0.27 2.49
N CYS A 21 3.31 0.74 1.71
CA CYS A 21 3.22 0.62 0.27
C CYS A 21 4.57 0.93 -0.37
N THR A 22 5.09 0.04 -1.21
CA THR A 22 6.37 0.22 -1.92
C THR A 22 6.11 0.18 -3.43
N ILE A 23 6.58 1.20 -4.17
CA ILE A 23 6.49 1.20 -5.63
C ILE A 23 7.81 0.72 -6.22
N LEU A 24 7.74 -0.36 -6.99
CA LEU A 24 8.86 -0.98 -7.68
C LEU A 24 8.82 -0.61 -9.15
N VAL A 25 9.92 -0.08 -9.67
CA VAL A 25 10.10 0.17 -11.11
C VAL A 25 11.23 -0.70 -11.62
N THR A 26 10.92 -1.59 -12.55
CA THR A 26 11.90 -2.49 -13.16
C THR A 26 12.05 -2.21 -14.65
N SER A 27 13.28 -2.32 -15.16
CA SER A 27 13.58 -2.26 -16.59
C SER A 27 14.17 -3.60 -17.04
N PRO A 28 13.99 -4.01 -18.32
CA PRO A 28 14.62 -5.20 -18.88
C PRO A 28 16.16 -5.22 -18.78
N GLN A 29 16.78 -4.05 -18.56
CA GLN A 29 18.22 -3.89 -18.40
C GLN A 29 18.68 -4.00 -16.93
N GLY A 30 17.81 -4.40 -16.00
CA GLY A 30 18.17 -4.74 -14.62
C GLY A 30 18.28 -3.55 -13.66
N THR A 31 17.86 -2.35 -14.04
CA THR A 31 17.85 -1.20 -13.11
C THR A 31 16.55 -1.20 -12.31
N TYR A 32 16.65 -1.48 -11.00
CA TYR A 32 15.58 -1.27 -10.02
C TYR A 32 15.66 0.16 -9.51
N ALA A 33 14.74 1.03 -9.95
CA ALA A 33 14.54 2.31 -9.27
C ALA A 33 13.47 2.08 -8.18
N ASN A 34 13.92 1.82 -6.95
CA ASN A 34 13.01 1.74 -5.80
C ASN A 34 12.57 3.16 -5.44
N VAL A 35 11.35 3.55 -5.82
CA VAL A 35 10.77 4.82 -5.39
C VAL A 35 9.92 4.55 -4.15
N VAL A 36 10.53 4.63 -2.97
CA VAL A 36 9.85 4.37 -1.70
C VAL A 36 8.85 5.49 -1.43
N THR A 37 7.57 5.14 -1.41
CA THR A 37 6.48 6.07 -1.07
C THR A 37 5.88 5.62 0.26
N HIS A 38 6.27 6.22 1.38
CA HIS A 38 5.80 5.82 2.72
C HIS A 38 4.31 6.15 2.94
N VAL A 39 3.40 5.34 2.40
CA VAL A 39 1.98 5.36 2.79
C VAL A 39 1.78 4.26 3.83
N VAL A 40 1.29 4.63 5.01
CA VAL A 40 0.96 3.68 6.08
C VAL A 40 -0.51 3.29 5.94
N VAL A 41 -0.76 2.02 5.63
CA VAL A 41 -2.11 1.45 5.52
C VAL A 41 -2.47 0.78 6.84
N VAL A 42 -3.67 1.08 7.37
CA VAL A 42 -4.20 0.46 8.59
C VAL A 42 -5.19 -0.63 8.21
N VAL A 43 -4.83 -1.85 8.53
CA VAL A 43 -5.62 -3.04 8.23
C VAL A 43 -6.32 -3.53 9.48
N THR A 44 -7.61 -3.90 9.40
CA THR A 44 -8.34 -4.58 10.49
C THR A 44 -8.91 -5.93 10.04
N PRO A 45 -9.13 -6.91 10.95
CA PRO A 45 -9.56 -8.27 10.62
C PRO A 45 -10.90 -8.41 9.86
N SER A 46 -11.71 -7.35 9.75
CA SER A 46 -12.96 -7.40 8.97
C SER A 46 -13.03 -6.35 7.86
N SER A 47 -12.02 -5.48 7.74
CA SER A 47 -11.98 -4.39 6.75
C SER A 47 -10.61 -3.73 6.75
N ILE A 48 -10.12 -3.30 5.59
CA ILE A 48 -9.04 -2.30 5.57
C ILE A 48 -9.66 -0.96 5.86
N LEU A 49 -9.11 -0.25 6.84
CA LEU A 49 -9.41 1.17 7.01
C LEU A 49 -8.36 1.97 6.25
N CYS A 50 -8.63 2.16 4.97
CA CYS A 50 -8.18 3.38 4.32
C CYS A 50 -9.18 4.49 4.66
N PHE A 51 -8.66 5.68 4.93
CA PHE A 51 -9.49 6.79 5.37
C PHE A 51 -10.62 7.06 4.35
N THR A 52 -11.85 6.98 4.86
CA THR A 52 -13.17 7.17 4.21
C THR A 52 -13.69 5.98 3.37
N LEU A 53 -14.64 5.26 3.99
CA LEU A 53 -15.66 4.36 3.41
C LEU A 53 -15.60 4.14 1.88
N ALA A 54 -14.77 3.20 1.43
CA ALA A 54 -15.00 2.24 0.31
C ALA A 54 -13.65 1.71 -0.23
N LEU A 55 -13.28 0.47 0.14
CA LEU A 55 -12.50 -0.52 -0.64
C LEU A 55 -11.31 -0.07 -1.55
N ARG A 56 -10.71 1.10 -1.32
CA ARG A 56 -9.59 1.68 -2.10
C ARG A 56 -8.63 2.43 -1.18
N MET A 57 -7.36 2.51 -1.59
CA MET A 57 -6.36 3.25 -0.84
C MET A 57 -6.63 4.76 -0.84
N PHE A 58 -6.68 5.39 0.35
CA PHE A 58 -6.78 6.84 0.53
C PHE A 58 -5.71 7.33 1.53
N PRO A 59 -4.93 8.36 1.18
CA PRO A 59 -4.91 9.02 -0.12
C PRO A 59 -4.45 8.05 -1.22
N THR A 60 -4.97 8.24 -2.43
CA THR A 60 -4.56 7.43 -3.58
C THR A 60 -3.05 7.55 -3.76
N CYS A 61 -2.35 6.43 -3.79
CA CYS A 61 -0.92 6.44 -4.06
C CYS A 61 -0.69 6.98 -5.48
N ARG A 62 0.06 8.08 -5.55
CA ARG A 62 0.42 8.79 -6.77
C ARG A 62 1.91 9.03 -6.76
N VAL A 63 2.58 8.60 -7.82
CA VAL A 63 4.05 8.69 -7.92
C VAL A 63 4.43 9.31 -9.26
N SER A 64 5.42 10.19 -9.21
CA SER A 64 6.08 10.78 -10.37
C SER A 64 7.52 10.31 -10.41
N PHE A 65 8.06 10.09 -11.60
CA PHE A 65 9.40 9.55 -11.78
C PHE A 65 10.31 10.58 -12.43
N SER A 66 11.52 10.76 -11.90
CA SER A 66 12.59 11.54 -12.52
C SER A 66 13.73 10.62 -12.96
N ASP A 67 14.63 11.14 -13.80
CA ASP A 67 15.92 10.50 -14.12
C ASP A 67 15.83 9.13 -14.82
N LEU A 68 14.69 8.82 -15.44
CA LEU A 68 14.51 7.64 -16.28
C LEU A 68 15.08 7.85 -17.69
N LYS A 69 15.63 6.78 -18.28
CA LYS A 69 16.09 6.77 -19.67
C LYS A 69 14.86 6.81 -20.60
N PRO A 70 14.72 7.81 -21.49
CA PRO A 70 13.51 7.99 -22.29
C PRO A 70 13.13 6.76 -23.13
N GLU A 71 14.13 6.13 -23.75
CA GLU A 71 13.98 5.01 -24.69
C GLU A 71 13.78 3.64 -24.01
N ALA A 72 13.97 3.56 -22.70
CA ALA A 72 13.82 2.32 -21.96
C ALA A 72 12.34 2.05 -21.62
N ARG A 73 11.97 0.77 -21.62
CA ARG A 73 10.67 0.31 -21.12
C ARG A 73 10.78 -0.05 -19.64
N TYR A 74 9.79 0.36 -18.88
CA TYR A 74 9.70 0.16 -17.44
C TYR A 74 8.38 -0.50 -17.09
N ALA A 75 8.42 -1.50 -16.23
CA ALA A 75 7.25 -2.00 -15.56
C ALA A 75 7.14 -1.37 -14.18
N VAL A 76 5.94 -0.91 -13.84
CA VAL A 76 5.62 -0.25 -12.58
C VAL A 76 4.72 -1.17 -11.77
N LEU A 77 5.16 -1.50 -10.55
CA LEU A 77 4.48 -2.41 -9.65
C LEU A 77 4.30 -1.77 -8.28
N MET A 78 3.27 -2.20 -7.55
CA MET A 78 3.04 -1.86 -6.16
C MET A 78 3.14 -3.12 -5.30
N ASP A 79 3.87 -3.02 -4.20
CA ASP A 79 3.97 -4.02 -3.15
C ASP A 79 3.43 -3.46 -1.83
N ILE A 80 2.90 -4.32 -0.98
CA ILE A 80 2.40 -3.96 0.35
C ILE A 80 3.04 -4.89 1.37
N VAL A 81 3.89 -4.31 2.20
CA VAL A 81 4.76 -5.04 3.13
C VAL A 81 4.43 -4.63 4.55
N PRO A 82 4.28 -5.57 5.50
CA PRO A 82 4.04 -5.21 6.90
C PRO A 82 5.17 -4.31 7.43
N VAL A 83 4.81 -3.28 8.19
CA VAL A 83 5.79 -2.40 8.86
C VAL A 83 6.54 -3.18 9.93
N ASP A 84 5.81 -4.01 10.68
CA ASP A 84 6.33 -4.89 11.71
C ASP A 84 5.41 -6.09 11.96
N ASP A 85 5.88 -7.00 12.80
CA ASP A 85 5.15 -8.20 13.26
C ASP A 85 4.30 -7.89 14.52
N LYS A 86 3.58 -6.75 14.54
CA LYS A 86 2.77 -6.33 15.69
C LYS A 86 1.34 -5.98 15.31
N ARG A 87 0.43 -6.35 16.21
CA ARG A 87 -0.95 -5.84 16.25
C ARG A 87 -1.04 -4.66 17.20
N TYR A 88 -1.78 -3.65 16.78
CA TYR A 88 -1.98 -2.39 17.48
C TYR A 88 -3.43 -2.21 17.87
N ARG A 89 -3.65 -1.53 19.00
CA ARG A 89 -4.96 -1.05 19.44
C ARG A 89 -4.87 0.44 19.68
N TYR A 90 -5.85 1.19 19.24
CA TYR A 90 -5.89 2.62 19.55
C TYR A 90 -6.37 2.87 20.99
N ALA A 91 -5.65 3.70 21.73
CA ALA A 91 -6.02 4.15 23.06
C ALA A 91 -6.52 5.59 22.99
N TYR A 92 -7.85 5.76 22.98
CA TYR A 92 -8.51 7.07 22.91
C TYR A 92 -8.06 8.05 24.00
N HIS A 93 -7.98 7.56 25.24
CA HIS A 93 -7.58 8.38 26.39
C HIS A 93 -6.15 8.93 26.30
N ARG A 94 -5.30 8.37 25.43
CA ARG A 94 -3.92 8.81 25.17
C ARG A 94 -3.72 9.33 23.75
N SER A 95 -4.77 9.31 22.93
CA SER A 95 -4.71 9.57 21.50
C SER A 95 -3.53 8.87 20.80
N SER A 96 -3.28 7.61 21.14
CA SER A 96 -2.06 6.90 20.75
C SER A 96 -2.31 5.43 20.39
N TRP A 97 -1.49 4.90 19.48
CA TRP A 97 -1.45 3.46 19.17
C TRP A 97 -0.62 2.70 20.21
N LEU A 98 -1.19 1.63 20.76
CA LEU A 98 -0.52 0.73 21.69
C LEU A 98 -0.37 -0.65 21.06
N VAL A 99 0.77 -1.30 21.32
CA VAL A 99 0.96 -2.70 20.94
C VAL A 99 0.01 -3.57 21.76
N ALA A 100 -0.76 -4.40 21.08
CA ALA A 100 -1.75 -5.30 21.65
C ALA A 100 -1.36 -6.78 21.55
N GLY A 101 -0.38 -7.12 20.69
CA GLY A 101 0.12 -8.49 20.54
C GLY A 101 0.97 -8.68 19.29
N LYS A 102 1.26 -9.95 18.97
CA LYS A 102 1.93 -10.37 17.72
C LYS A 102 0.98 -10.23 16.53
N ALA A 103 1.51 -9.90 15.35
CA ALA A 103 0.71 -9.87 14.12
C ALA A 103 0.26 -11.27 13.67
N ASP A 104 -0.69 -11.29 12.75
CA ASP A 104 -0.99 -12.52 12.01
C ASP A 104 0.17 -12.85 11.08
N PRO A 105 0.35 -14.13 10.70
CA PRO A 105 1.28 -14.49 9.64
C PRO A 105 1.00 -13.65 8.39
N PRO A 106 2.02 -13.05 7.77
CA PRO A 106 1.82 -12.23 6.59
C PRO A 106 1.26 -13.09 5.45
N ALA A 107 0.30 -12.54 4.71
CA ALA A 107 -0.16 -13.17 3.49
C ALA A 107 0.99 -13.35 2.47
N PRO A 108 0.89 -14.30 1.54
CA PRO A 108 1.84 -14.43 0.45
C PRO A 108 1.95 -13.11 -0.33
N ALA A 109 3.18 -12.62 -0.52
CA ALA A 109 3.42 -11.37 -1.23
C ALA A 109 2.82 -11.43 -2.64
N ARG A 110 1.91 -10.49 -2.94
CA ARG A 110 1.31 -10.32 -4.27
C ARG A 110 1.61 -8.92 -4.78
N LEU A 111 2.46 -8.86 -5.81
CA LEU A 111 2.75 -7.62 -6.51
C LEU A 111 1.58 -7.24 -7.41
N TYR A 112 1.11 -5.99 -7.27
CA TYR A 112 0.16 -5.41 -8.21
C TYR A 112 0.90 -4.75 -9.36
N VAL A 113 0.73 -5.26 -10.57
CA VAL A 113 1.26 -4.61 -11.79
C VAL A 113 0.29 -3.52 -12.23
N HIS A 114 0.80 -2.33 -12.51
CA HIS A 114 -0.03 -1.26 -13.05
C HIS A 114 -0.64 -1.69 -14.41
N PRO A 115 -1.95 -1.50 -14.64
CA PRO A 115 -2.63 -2.02 -15.85
C PRO A 115 -2.07 -1.43 -17.15
N ASP A 116 -1.60 -0.18 -17.11
CA ASP A 116 -1.02 0.50 -18.27
C ASP A 116 0.49 0.18 -18.46
N SER A 117 1.06 -0.72 -17.63
CA SER A 117 2.42 -1.22 -17.80
C SER A 117 2.51 -2.16 -19.01
N PRO A 118 3.61 -2.17 -19.79
CA PRO A 118 4.84 -1.39 -19.60
C PRO A 118 4.75 0.05 -20.12
N PHE A 119 5.43 0.95 -19.44
CA PHE A 119 5.57 2.36 -19.83
C PHE A 119 6.92 2.63 -20.47
N THR A 120 7.03 3.66 -21.29
CA THR A 120 8.32 4.24 -21.68
C THR A 120 8.83 5.19 -20.60
N GLY A 121 10.14 5.38 -20.50
CA GLY A 121 10.72 6.37 -19.58
C GLY A 121 10.22 7.79 -19.87
N GLU A 122 9.95 8.11 -21.14
CA GLU A 122 9.35 9.38 -21.52
C GLU A 122 7.93 9.55 -20.95
N GLN A 123 7.08 8.51 -21.03
CA GLN A 123 5.73 8.54 -20.44
C GLN A 123 5.80 8.74 -18.93
N LEU A 124 6.64 7.99 -18.22
CA LEU A 124 6.77 8.05 -16.76
C LEU A 124 7.28 9.41 -16.24
N ARG A 125 8.10 10.11 -17.02
CA ARG A 125 8.55 11.47 -16.68
C ARG A 125 7.49 12.54 -16.92
N LYS A 126 6.59 12.33 -17.88
CA LYS A 126 5.58 13.32 -18.29
C LYS A 126 4.32 13.27 -17.44
N GLN A 127 4.03 12.14 -16.80
CA GLN A 127 2.77 11.94 -16.07
C GLN A 127 2.99 11.40 -14.66
N VAL A 128 2.01 11.67 -13.80
CA VAL A 128 1.89 11.03 -12.49
C VAL A 128 1.18 9.71 -12.66
N VAL A 129 1.76 8.61 -12.19
CA VAL A 129 1.13 7.29 -12.18
C VAL A 129 0.30 7.15 -10.91
N SER A 130 -0.98 6.78 -11.07
CA SER A 130 -1.93 6.64 -9.97
C SER A 130 -2.38 5.18 -9.78
N PHE A 131 -2.48 4.75 -8.53
CA PHE A 131 -2.91 3.40 -8.17
C PHE A 131 -4.33 3.40 -7.60
N GLU A 132 -5.25 4.10 -8.26
CA GLU A 132 -6.65 4.24 -7.81
C GLU A 132 -7.49 2.96 -7.96
N LYS A 133 -7.05 2.07 -8.87
CA LYS A 133 -7.72 0.80 -9.17
C LYS A 133 -7.28 -0.33 -8.24
N VAL A 134 -6.27 -0.11 -7.40
CA VAL A 134 -5.78 -1.12 -6.46
C VAL A 134 -6.86 -1.41 -5.44
N LYS A 135 -7.18 -2.71 -5.34
CA LYS A 135 -8.04 -3.28 -4.31
C LYS A 135 -7.22 -4.24 -3.48
N LEU A 136 -7.48 -4.21 -2.19
CA LEU A 136 -6.78 -4.99 -1.19
C LEU A 136 -7.82 -5.90 -0.52
N THR A 137 -7.46 -7.16 -0.26
CA THR A 137 -8.37 -8.17 0.30
C THR A 137 -7.67 -9.02 1.35
N ASN A 138 -8.38 -9.46 2.39
CA ASN A 138 -7.89 -10.45 3.36
C ASN A 138 -8.27 -11.88 2.96
N ASN A 139 -8.83 -12.08 1.75
CA ASN A 139 -9.22 -13.39 1.28
C ASN A 139 -8.04 -14.07 0.57
N ASP A 140 -7.36 -14.99 1.27
CA ASP A 140 -6.25 -15.80 0.75
C ASP A 140 -6.61 -16.58 -0.54
N MET A 141 -7.89 -16.86 -0.75
CA MET A 141 -8.40 -17.55 -1.92
C MET A 141 -8.86 -16.61 -3.05
N ASP A 142 -8.56 -15.32 -2.99
CA ASP A 142 -8.98 -14.37 -4.02
C ASP A 142 -8.38 -14.72 -5.39
N LYS A 143 -9.27 -14.92 -6.37
CA LYS A 143 -8.96 -15.21 -7.78
C LYS A 143 -8.97 -13.96 -8.66
N HIS A 144 -9.35 -12.80 -8.12
CA HIS A 144 -9.53 -11.56 -8.88
C HIS A 144 -8.24 -10.74 -9.01
N GLY A 145 -7.09 -11.28 -8.56
CA GLY A 145 -5.80 -10.61 -8.66
C GLY A 145 -5.68 -9.39 -7.73
N GLN A 146 -6.49 -9.33 -6.67
CA GLN A 146 -6.36 -8.29 -5.65
C GLN A 146 -5.12 -8.57 -4.80
N VAL A 147 -4.54 -7.50 -4.23
CA VAL A 147 -3.40 -7.64 -3.33
C VAL A 147 -3.92 -8.18 -2.00
N ILE A 148 -3.29 -9.25 -1.53
CA ILE A 148 -3.64 -9.90 -0.26
C ILE A 148 -2.67 -9.40 0.82
N TYR A 149 -3.18 -9.18 2.04
CA TYR A 149 -2.43 -8.66 3.19
C TYR A 149 -2.64 -9.54 4.43
#